data_AF-A0A958ES13-F1
#
_entry.id   AF-A0A958ES13-F1
#
_cell.length_a   1.000
_cell.length_b   1.000
_cell.length_c   1.000
_cell.angle_alpha   90.00
_cell.angle_beta   90.00
_cell.angle_gamma   90.00
#
_symmetry.space_group_name_H-M   'P 1'
#
loop_
_entity.id
_entity.type
_entity.pdbx_description
1 polymer ?
#
loop_
_entity_poly.entity_id
_entity_poly.type
_entity_poly.pdbx_seq_one_letter_code
_entity_poly.pdbx_strand_id
1 'polypeptide(L)'
;MKTSERKYTVFFWLGIIIILALNLLLWLYVNQVEDRFANELKVRLISSNRYIGRIIDNELLNRIIPGERNSLEYISIQQQIETIRRQDTLQSILLLSADGSILVSSPELLSIQKEVSRRTNSNFITALNGRFNASDPEQINESWYMSAYGPILDLDGFVAGVQIVEAKAAYFSTLDQLRNSLIIFSIINIIVISAIAVFLFRQINKSLQYSVTLRDQEHLVQLGTMAASVAHEIRNPLGIISGSNELIKKKYGKNNDEI
;
A
#
# COMPACT_ATOMS: atom_id res chain seq x y z
N MET A 1 0.11 -38.18 -15.04
CA MET A 1 -0.06 -37.65 -13.67
C MET A 1 0.88 -36.48 -13.35
N LYS A 2 2.20 -36.57 -13.56
CA LYS A 2 3.16 -35.45 -13.29
C LYS A 2 2.86 -34.10 -13.97
N THR A 3 2.12 -34.09 -15.07
CA THR A 3 1.82 -32.87 -15.85
C THR A 3 0.65 -32.05 -15.31
N SER A 4 -0.30 -32.64 -14.58
CA SER A 4 -1.43 -31.88 -14.00
C SER A 4 -1.02 -31.15 -12.72
N GLU A 5 -0.25 -31.79 -11.84
CA GLU A 5 0.29 -31.16 -10.61
C GLU A 5 1.15 -29.93 -10.89
N ARG A 6 1.94 -29.97 -11.98
CA ARG A 6 2.75 -28.83 -12.42
C ARG A 6 1.89 -27.68 -12.96
N LYS A 7 0.71 -27.95 -13.51
CA LYS A 7 -0.20 -26.88 -13.97
C LYS A 7 -0.84 -26.14 -12.79
N TYR A 8 -1.32 -26.86 -11.77
CA TYR A 8 -1.95 -26.23 -10.60
C TYR A 8 -0.98 -25.36 -9.79
N THR A 9 0.27 -25.81 -9.63
CA THR A 9 1.31 -25.01 -8.96
C THR A 9 1.66 -23.75 -9.76
N VAL A 10 1.74 -23.83 -11.09
CA VAL A 10 1.96 -22.65 -11.95
C VAL A 10 0.80 -21.64 -11.84
N PHE A 11 -0.46 -22.08 -11.92
CA PHE A 11 -1.61 -21.17 -11.77
C PHE A 11 -1.66 -20.52 -10.39
N PHE A 12 -1.31 -21.27 -9.34
CA PHE A 12 -1.23 -20.74 -7.98
C PHE A 12 -0.17 -19.64 -7.83
N TRP A 13 1.05 -19.88 -8.30
CA TRP A 13 2.12 -18.86 -8.28
C TRP A 13 1.79 -17.66 -9.16
N LEU A 14 1.16 -17.88 -10.31
CA LEU A 14 0.72 -16.80 -11.21
C LEU A 14 -0.35 -15.92 -10.54
N GLY A 15 -1.27 -16.51 -9.78
CA GLY A 15 -2.23 -15.77 -8.96
C GLY A 15 -1.56 -14.90 -7.88
N ILE A 16 -0.57 -15.44 -7.16
CA ILE A 16 0.23 -14.67 -6.19
C ILE A 16 0.93 -13.50 -6.86
N ILE A 17 1.58 -13.73 -8.00
CA ILE A 17 2.31 -12.69 -8.74
C ILE A 17 1.37 -11.58 -9.19
N ILE A 18 0.18 -11.91 -9.72
CA ILE A 18 -0.82 -10.92 -10.14
C ILE A 18 -1.22 -10.04 -8.95
N ILE A 19 -1.45 -10.63 -7.78
CA ILE A 19 -1.87 -9.90 -6.59
C ILE A 19 -0.74 -9.00 -6.07
N LEU A 20 0.50 -9.49 -6.04
CA LEU A 20 1.66 -8.66 -5.68
C LEU A 20 1.84 -7.50 -6.66
N ALA A 21 1.67 -7.76 -7.96
CA ALA A 21 1.73 -6.73 -8.99
C ALA A 21 0.61 -5.68 -8.83
N LEU A 22 -0.62 -6.10 -8.53
CA LEU A 22 -1.74 -5.20 -8.25
C LEU A 22 -1.47 -4.31 -7.03
N ASN A 23 -0.96 -4.88 -5.93
CA ASN A 23 -0.61 -4.11 -4.74
C ASN A 23 0.50 -3.09 -5.03
N LEU A 24 1.53 -3.51 -5.78
CA LEU A 24 2.62 -2.62 -6.21
C LEU A 24 2.09 -1.47 -7.09
N LEU A 25 1.23 -1.77 -8.07
CA LEU A 25 0.61 -0.76 -8.93
C LEU A 25 -0.24 0.22 -8.12
N LEU A 26 -0.99 -0.27 -7.13
CA LEU A 26 -1.81 0.58 -6.27
C LEU A 26 -0.95 1.54 -5.43
N TRP A 27 0.18 1.04 -4.90
CA TRP A 27 1.14 1.84 -4.17
C TRP A 27 1.79 2.93 -5.06
N LEU A 28 2.23 2.56 -6.26
CA LEU A 28 2.76 3.50 -7.25
C LEU A 28 1.73 4.57 -7.64
N TYR A 29 0.46 4.17 -7.77
CA TYR A 29 -0.63 5.09 -8.08
C TYR A 29 -0.85 6.12 -6.97
N VAL A 30 -0.90 5.70 -5.70
CA VAL A 30 -1.05 6.62 -4.57
C VAL A 30 0.09 7.63 -4.50
N ASN A 31 1.34 7.19 -4.67
CA ASN A 31 2.49 8.10 -4.68
C ASN A 31 2.42 9.09 -5.84
N GLN A 32 2.04 8.63 -7.03
CA GLN A 32 1.88 9.52 -8.18
C GLN A 32 0.76 10.56 -7.95
N VAL A 33 -0.32 10.16 -7.30
CA VAL A 33 -1.42 11.06 -6.94
C VAL A 33 -0.93 12.10 -5.92
N GLU A 34 -0.21 11.68 -4.89
CA GLU A 34 0.41 12.56 -3.90
C GLU A 34 1.29 13.64 -4.55
N ASP A 35 2.18 13.25 -5.46
CA ASP A 35 3.05 14.17 -6.18
C ASP A 35 2.27 15.18 -7.04
N ARG A 36 1.21 14.73 -7.72
CA ARG A 36 0.36 15.64 -8.53
C ARG A 36 -0.32 16.69 -7.65
N PHE A 37 -0.92 16.26 -6.54
CA PHE A 37 -1.58 17.17 -5.61
C PHE A 37 -0.59 18.12 -4.95
N ALA A 38 0.60 17.63 -4.57
CA ALA A 38 1.66 18.47 -4.04
C ALA A 38 2.02 19.57 -5.04
N ASN A 39 2.25 19.22 -6.30
CA ASN A 39 2.62 20.19 -7.34
C ASN A 39 1.50 21.19 -7.64
N GLU A 40 0.24 20.75 -7.69
CA GLU A 40 -0.92 21.63 -7.88
C GLU A 40 -1.03 22.64 -6.72
N LEU A 41 -0.87 22.17 -5.48
CA LEU A 41 -0.88 23.03 -4.30
C LEU A 41 0.30 24.01 -4.30
N LYS A 42 1.51 23.58 -4.69
CA LYS A 42 2.68 24.47 -4.86
C LYS A 42 2.37 25.61 -5.82
N VAL A 43 1.84 25.29 -7.00
CA VAL A 43 1.50 26.28 -8.03
C VAL A 43 0.43 27.25 -7.52
N ARG A 44 -0.62 26.75 -6.86
CA ARG A 44 -1.69 27.57 -6.28
C ARG A 44 -1.15 28.52 -5.21
N LEU A 45 -0.34 28.01 -4.27
CA LEU A 45 0.23 28.81 -3.20
C LEU A 45 1.20 29.86 -3.72
N ILE A 46 2.07 29.53 -4.68
CA ILE A 46 2.95 30.51 -5.33
C ILE A 46 2.12 31.60 -6.01
N SER A 47 1.01 31.24 -6.65
CA SER A 47 0.13 32.20 -7.35
C SER A 47 -0.59 33.13 -6.37
N SER A 48 -1.16 32.59 -5.28
CA SER A 48 -1.78 33.38 -4.20
C SER A 48 -0.75 34.29 -3.52
N ASN A 49 0.44 33.75 -3.22
CA ASN A 49 1.54 34.51 -2.64
C ASN A 49 1.95 35.68 -3.56
N ARG A 50 2.15 35.44 -4.87
CA ARG A 50 2.43 36.50 -5.84
C ARG A 50 1.34 37.57 -5.92
N TYR A 51 0.07 37.19 -5.77
CA TYR A 51 -1.05 38.14 -5.74
C TYR A 51 -1.00 39.04 -4.50
N ILE A 52 -0.78 38.45 -3.32
CA ILE A 52 -0.63 39.18 -2.04
C ILE A 52 0.47 40.25 -2.14
N GLY A 53 1.63 39.89 -2.69
CA GLY A 53 2.78 40.80 -2.79
C GLY A 53 2.59 41.97 -3.76
N ARG A 54 1.54 41.96 -4.59
CA ARG A 54 1.17 43.08 -5.47
C ARG A 54 0.15 44.02 -4.84
N ILE A 55 -0.58 43.55 -3.84
CA ILE A 55 -1.63 44.33 -3.16
C ILE A 55 -1.06 45.04 -1.95
N ILE A 56 -0.10 44.42 -1.26
CA ILE A 56 0.55 45.03 -0.10
C ILE A 56 1.33 46.26 -0.56
N ASP A 57 1.05 47.38 0.07
CA ASP A 57 1.79 48.63 -0.12
C ASP A 57 3.16 48.52 0.58
N ASN A 58 4.21 48.46 -0.24
CA ASN A 58 5.58 48.28 0.25
C ASN A 58 6.10 49.52 0.98
N GLU A 59 5.58 50.72 0.68
CA GLU A 59 5.97 51.93 1.41
C GLU A 59 5.46 51.91 2.86
N LEU A 60 4.26 51.36 3.08
CA LEU A 60 3.72 51.16 4.41
C LEU A 60 4.51 50.10 5.18
N LEU A 61 4.94 49.04 4.49
CA LEU A 61 5.70 47.94 5.09
C LEU A 61 7.05 48.40 5.64
N ASN A 62 7.76 49.27 4.91
CA ASN A 62 9.06 49.82 5.32
C ASN A 62 8.98 50.74 6.56
N ARG A 63 7.78 51.19 6.95
CA ARG A 63 7.55 52.04 8.13
C ARG A 63 7.25 51.24 9.40
N ILE A 64 7.04 49.92 9.29
CA ILE A 64 6.70 49.07 10.42
C ILE A 64 7.98 48.66 11.16
N ILE A 65 8.03 48.95 12.45
CA ILE A 65 9.09 48.46 13.33
C ILE A 65 8.77 47.02 13.74
N PRO A 66 9.70 46.06 13.57
CA PRO A 66 9.48 44.67 13.99
C PRO A 66 9.04 44.59 15.46
N GLY A 67 7.93 43.89 15.72
CA GLY A 67 7.35 43.73 17.06
C GLY A 67 6.41 44.84 17.51
N GLU A 68 6.30 45.96 16.77
CA GLU A 68 5.30 46.99 17.02
C GLU A 68 3.93 46.58 16.46
N ARG A 69 2.90 46.54 17.31
CA ARG A 69 1.56 46.04 16.95
C ARG A 69 0.47 47.11 16.96
N ASN A 70 0.79 48.29 17.45
CA ASN A 70 -0.19 49.37 17.69
C ASN A 70 -0.10 50.48 16.64
N SER A 71 0.84 50.41 15.70
CA SER A 71 0.96 51.41 14.63
C SER A 71 -0.20 51.28 13.64
N LEU A 72 -0.61 52.42 13.05
CA LEU A 72 -1.68 52.46 12.06
C LEU A 72 -1.32 51.61 10.82
N GLU A 73 -0.04 51.63 10.46
CA GLU A 73 0.55 50.86 9.38
C GLU A 73 0.42 49.36 9.62
N TYR A 74 0.79 48.89 10.82
CA TYR A 74 0.64 47.48 11.20
C TYR A 74 -0.83 47.05 11.13
N ILE A 75 -1.73 47.82 11.74
CA ILE A 75 -3.16 47.49 11.80
C ILE A 75 -3.76 47.45 10.38
N SER A 76 -3.39 48.39 9.52
CA SER A 76 -3.87 48.44 8.13
C SER A 76 -3.44 47.21 7.33
N ILE A 77 -2.15 46.87 7.35
CA ILE A 77 -1.63 45.70 6.63
C ILE A 77 -2.19 44.41 7.24
N GLN A 78 -2.26 44.32 8.57
CA GLN A 78 -2.80 43.15 9.27
C GLN A 78 -4.25 42.86 8.85
N GLN A 79 -5.09 43.90 8.74
CA GLN A 79 -6.47 43.75 8.28
C GLN A 79 -6.54 43.28 6.82
N GLN A 80 -5.73 43.86 5.94
CA GLN A 80 -5.67 43.46 4.52
C GLN A 80 -5.28 41.99 4.38
N ILE A 81 -4.19 41.56 5.04
CA ILE A 81 -3.75 40.17 4.96
C ILE A 81 -4.73 39.22 5.66
N GLU A 82 -5.42 39.64 6.73
CA GLU A 82 -6.47 38.82 7.38
C GLU A 82 -7.66 38.60 6.44
N THR A 83 -8.08 39.62 5.68
CA THR A 83 -9.12 39.48 4.65
C THR A 83 -8.69 38.47 3.59
N ILE A 84 -7.46 38.59 3.06
CA ILE A 84 -6.95 37.66 2.04
C ILE A 84 -6.82 36.25 2.61
N ARG A 85 -6.29 36.11 3.82
CA ARG A 85 -6.12 34.81 4.50
C ARG A 85 -7.45 34.07 4.61
N ARG A 86 -8.53 34.78 5.01
CA ARG A 86 -9.87 34.20 5.10
C ARG A 86 -10.45 33.84 3.73
N GLN A 87 -10.24 34.68 2.72
CA GLN A 87 -10.76 34.48 1.36
C GLN A 87 -10.09 33.28 0.67
N ASP A 88 -8.77 33.18 0.74
CA ASP A 88 -7.98 32.12 0.09
C ASP A 88 -7.86 30.85 0.95
N THR A 89 -8.58 30.78 2.08
CA THR A 89 -8.56 29.66 3.05
C THR A 89 -7.15 29.30 3.55
N LEU A 90 -6.33 30.32 3.74
CA LEU A 90 -4.95 30.19 4.20
C LEU A 90 -4.91 30.00 5.72
N GLN A 91 -3.97 29.18 6.17
CA GLN A 91 -3.71 28.99 7.59
C GLN A 91 -3.05 30.23 8.19
N SER A 92 -2.02 30.75 7.52
CA SER A 92 -1.32 31.95 7.95
C SER A 92 -0.71 32.72 6.78
N ILE A 93 -0.52 34.01 6.98
CA ILE A 93 0.27 34.90 6.15
C ILE A 93 1.26 35.60 7.07
N LEU A 94 2.54 35.60 6.69
CA LEU A 94 3.60 36.30 7.40
C LEU A 94 4.35 37.21 6.45
N LEU A 95 4.63 38.40 6.92
CA LEU A 95 5.53 39.34 6.27
C LEU A 95 6.77 39.46 7.13
N LEU A 96 7.90 39.10 6.55
CA LEU A 96 9.21 39.14 7.20
C LEU A 96 10.07 40.22 6.56
N SER A 97 10.85 40.89 7.38
CA SER A 97 11.97 41.72 6.91
C SER A 97 13.07 40.85 6.28
N ALA A 98 14.01 41.47 5.57
CA ALA A 98 15.17 40.79 4.99
C ALA A 98 16.05 40.07 6.02
N ASP A 99 16.04 40.51 7.29
CA ASP A 99 16.74 39.88 8.42
C ASP A 99 15.96 38.70 9.05
N GLY A 100 14.75 38.43 8.55
CA GLY A 100 13.86 37.39 9.05
C GLY A 100 13.10 37.75 10.32
N SER A 101 13.08 39.02 10.73
CA SER A 101 12.18 39.51 11.77
C SER A 101 10.73 39.59 11.24
N ILE A 102 9.75 39.32 12.11
CA ILE A 102 8.34 39.39 11.72
C ILE A 102 7.89 40.85 11.76
N LEU A 103 7.43 41.34 10.62
CA LEU A 103 6.82 42.66 10.49
C LEU A 103 5.32 42.57 10.77
N VAL A 104 4.63 41.67 10.07
CA VAL A 104 3.18 41.48 10.22
C VAL A 104 2.85 39.99 10.14
N SER A 105 1.86 39.55 10.91
CA SER A 105 1.35 38.19 10.82
C SER A 105 -0.17 38.13 10.96
N SER A 106 -0.76 37.17 10.26
CA SER A 106 -2.17 36.82 10.38
C SER A 106 -2.28 35.29 10.33
N PRO A 107 -2.83 34.62 11.37
CA PRO A 107 -3.27 35.18 12.65
C PRO A 107 -2.09 35.75 13.48
N GLU A 108 -2.39 36.64 14.41
CA GLU A 108 -1.39 37.37 15.23
C GLU A 108 -0.56 36.45 16.15
N LEU A 109 -1.14 35.33 16.60
CA LEU A 109 -0.44 34.33 17.42
C LEU A 109 0.02 33.16 16.55
N LEU A 110 1.33 33.05 16.37
CA LEU A 110 1.97 31.89 15.74
C LEU A 110 2.88 31.18 16.74
N SER A 111 3.03 29.87 16.58
CA SER A 111 3.82 29.02 17.47
C SER A 111 5.30 29.45 17.44
N ILE A 112 5.92 29.68 18.61
CA ILE A 112 7.35 30.08 18.75
C ILE A 112 8.30 29.11 18.02
N GLN A 113 7.95 27.82 17.96
CA GLN A 113 8.68 26.78 17.22
C GLN A 113 8.81 27.07 15.71
N LYS A 114 7.85 27.78 15.13
CA LYS A 114 7.87 28.16 13.70
C LYS A 114 8.80 29.33 13.42
N GLU A 115 9.13 30.19 14.39
CA GLU A 115 9.95 31.38 14.13
C GLU A 115 11.44 31.06 13.93
N VAL A 116 12.00 30.20 14.78
CA VAL A 116 13.45 29.90 14.77
C VAL A 116 13.86 29.11 13.52
N SER A 117 13.04 28.15 13.07
CA SER A 117 13.32 27.31 11.90
C SER A 117 13.18 28.04 10.55
N ARG A 118 12.59 29.24 10.52
CA ARG A 118 12.30 29.97 9.27
C ARG A 118 13.48 30.79 8.74
N ARG A 119 14.34 31.32 9.61
CA ARG A 119 15.47 32.18 9.22
C ARG A 119 16.61 31.42 8.52
N THR A 120 16.77 30.14 8.84
CA THR A 120 17.77 29.25 8.23
C THR A 120 17.20 28.37 7.11
N ASN A 121 15.93 28.58 6.76
CA ASN A 121 15.25 27.78 5.75
C ASN A 121 15.78 28.13 4.34
N SER A 122 16.17 27.12 3.56
CA SER A 122 16.62 27.31 2.18
C SER A 122 15.58 28.01 1.31
N ASN A 123 14.29 27.85 1.63
CA ASN A 123 13.21 28.50 0.91
C ASN A 123 13.15 30.00 1.18
N PHE A 124 13.44 30.43 2.40
CA PHE A 124 13.53 31.85 2.76
C PHE A 124 14.69 32.53 2.02
N ILE A 125 15.86 31.89 1.97
CA ILE A 125 17.02 32.38 1.21
C ILE A 125 16.72 32.45 -0.30
N THR A 126 15.99 31.47 -0.83
CA THR A 126 15.58 31.48 -2.25
C THR A 126 14.66 32.66 -2.56
N ALA A 127 13.75 32.99 -1.64
CA ALA A 127 12.89 34.17 -1.74
C ALA A 127 13.66 35.49 -1.61
N LEU A 128 14.66 35.57 -0.72
CA LEU A 128 15.56 36.73 -0.64
C LEU A 128 16.32 36.99 -1.94
N ASN A 129 16.59 35.94 -2.73
CA ASN A 129 17.18 36.05 -4.06
C ASN A 129 16.16 36.43 -5.16
N GLY A 130 14.97 36.89 -4.79
CA GLY A 130 13.94 37.36 -5.72
C GLY A 130 13.13 36.25 -6.40
N ARG A 131 13.14 35.01 -5.89
CA ARG A 131 12.44 33.87 -6.52
C ARG A 131 11.29 33.36 -5.65
N PHE A 132 10.14 33.15 -6.27
CA PHE A 132 9.03 32.46 -5.62
C PHE A 132 9.29 30.95 -5.58
N ASN A 133 8.95 30.32 -4.46
CA ASN A 133 9.09 28.88 -4.27
C ASN A 133 8.11 28.38 -3.20
N ALA A 134 8.03 27.06 -3.04
CA ALA A 134 7.18 26.43 -2.03
C ALA A 134 7.92 25.27 -1.38
N SER A 135 7.63 25.03 -0.10
CA SER A 135 8.12 23.88 0.65
C SER A 135 7.47 22.60 0.17
N ASP A 136 8.06 21.46 0.52
CA ASP A 136 7.33 20.20 0.50
C ASP A 136 6.30 20.16 1.65
N PRO A 137 5.33 19.23 1.61
CA PRO A 137 4.37 19.05 2.69
C PRO A 137 5.11 18.69 3.99
N GLU A 138 4.78 19.40 5.08
CA GLU A 138 5.38 19.21 6.40
C GLU A 138 4.30 18.93 7.44
N GLN A 139 4.52 17.95 8.30
CA GLN A 139 3.60 17.61 9.36
C GLN A 139 3.92 18.39 10.64
N ILE A 140 2.96 19.18 11.12
CA ILE A 140 3.07 19.97 12.35
C ILE A 140 1.81 19.73 13.19
N ASN A 141 1.96 19.29 14.44
CA ASN A 141 0.85 19.00 15.35
C ASN A 141 -0.26 18.16 14.67
N GLU A 142 0.14 17.03 14.07
CA GLU A 142 -0.75 16.07 13.38
C GLU A 142 -1.47 16.60 12.11
N SER A 143 -1.19 17.84 11.70
CA SER A 143 -1.75 18.41 10.49
C SER A 143 -0.64 18.66 9.46
N TRP A 144 -0.94 18.38 8.20
CA TRP A 144 -0.04 18.69 7.10
C TRP A 144 -0.19 20.14 6.67
N TYR A 145 0.92 20.80 6.43
CA TYR A 145 1.01 22.18 5.95
C TYR A 145 1.96 22.27 4.78
N MET A 146 1.72 23.26 3.94
CA MET A 146 2.63 23.64 2.88
C MET A 146 2.75 25.16 2.87
N SER A 147 3.97 25.64 2.62
CA SER A 147 4.30 27.05 2.69
C SER A 147 4.86 27.52 1.37
N ALA A 148 4.31 28.60 0.81
CA ALA A 148 4.94 29.33 -0.28
C ALA A 148 5.72 30.52 0.28
N TYR A 149 6.86 30.79 -0.34
CA TYR A 149 7.73 31.91 -0.04
C TYR A 149 7.82 32.80 -1.28
N GLY A 150 7.82 34.11 -1.08
CA GLY A 150 7.91 35.08 -2.17
C GLY A 150 8.64 36.34 -1.72
N PRO A 151 9.41 36.98 -2.61
CA PRO A 151 10.00 38.28 -2.32
C PRO A 151 8.92 39.36 -2.23
N ILE A 152 9.11 40.28 -1.29
CA ILE A 152 8.46 41.59 -1.29
C ILE A 152 9.45 42.55 -1.96
N LEU A 153 9.05 43.16 -3.07
CA LEU A 153 9.91 44.01 -3.89
C LEU A 153 9.62 45.48 -3.61
N ASP A 154 10.64 46.28 -3.35
CA ASP A 154 10.50 47.73 -3.29
C ASP A 154 10.24 48.35 -4.68
N LEU A 155 9.95 49.64 -4.75
CA LEU A 155 9.73 50.39 -6.00
C LEU A 155 10.93 50.29 -6.96
N ASP A 156 12.14 50.17 -6.42
CA ASP A 156 13.38 50.00 -7.17
C ASP A 156 13.62 48.55 -7.62
N GLY A 157 12.73 47.61 -7.28
CA GLY A 157 12.84 46.19 -7.62
C GLY A 157 13.78 45.39 -6.73
N PHE A 158 14.32 45.99 -5.66
CA PHE A 158 15.11 45.28 -4.65
C PHE A 158 14.22 44.50 -3.69
N VAL A 159 14.73 43.40 -3.14
CA VAL A 159 13.98 42.59 -2.16
C VAL A 159 14.03 43.28 -0.79
N ALA A 160 12.92 43.87 -0.37
CA ALA A 160 12.76 44.51 0.94
C ALA A 160 12.45 43.49 2.06
N GLY A 161 11.85 42.36 1.70
CA GLY A 161 11.46 41.33 2.65
C GLY A 161 10.96 40.06 1.99
N VAL A 162 10.43 39.14 2.80
CA VAL A 162 9.88 37.86 2.34
C VAL A 162 8.48 37.68 2.91
N GLN A 163 7.55 37.36 2.03
CA GLN A 163 6.20 36.96 2.38
C GLN A 163 6.07 35.44 2.37
N ILE A 164 5.51 34.90 3.45
CA ILE A 164 5.25 33.47 3.62
C ILE A 164 3.75 33.26 3.73
N VAL A 165 3.22 32.38 2.89
CA VAL A 165 1.82 31.98 2.90
C VAL A 165 1.74 30.50 3.21
N GLU A 166 1.05 30.14 4.28
CA GLU A 166 0.86 28.76 4.70
C GLU A 166 -0.59 28.33 4.48
N ALA A 167 -0.79 27.13 3.95
CA ALA A 167 -2.11 26.50 3.86
C ALA A 167 -2.11 25.12 4.49
N LYS A 168 -3.27 24.72 5.02
CA LYS A 168 -3.49 23.36 5.51
C LYS A 168 -3.61 22.41 4.32
N ALA A 169 -2.76 21.41 4.27
CA ALA A 169 -2.73 20.39 3.24
C ALA A 169 -3.53 19.15 3.70
N ALA A 170 -4.80 19.35 4.07
CA ALA A 170 -5.65 18.32 4.70
C ALA A 170 -5.78 17.02 3.88
N TYR A 171 -5.62 17.11 2.56
CA TYR A 171 -5.59 15.97 1.67
C TYR A 171 -4.50 14.95 2.01
N PHE A 172 -3.33 15.39 2.47
CA PHE A 172 -2.24 14.50 2.86
C PHE A 172 -2.60 13.63 4.06
N SER A 173 -3.43 14.14 5.00
CA SER A 173 -3.98 13.31 6.08
C SER A 173 -4.87 12.18 5.53
N THR A 174 -5.66 12.47 4.49
CA THR A 174 -6.48 11.46 3.82
C THR A 174 -5.62 10.46 3.03
N LEU A 175 -4.56 10.91 2.37
CA LEU A 175 -3.60 10.04 1.69
C LEU A 175 -2.87 9.12 2.65
N ASP A 176 -2.43 9.61 3.82
CA ASP A 176 -1.81 8.79 4.85
C ASP A 176 -2.76 7.71 5.37
N GLN A 177 -4.02 8.07 5.62
CA GLN A 177 -5.06 7.13 6.01
C GLN A 177 -5.28 6.07 4.92
N LEU A 178 -5.40 6.49 3.66
CA LEU A 178 -5.52 5.59 2.51
C LEU A 178 -4.32 4.65 2.43
N ARG A 179 -3.09 5.17 2.53
CA ARG A 179 -1.86 4.38 2.51
C ARG A 179 -1.85 3.34 3.62
N ASN A 180 -2.21 3.74 4.85
CA ASN A 180 -2.30 2.83 5.98
C ASN A 180 -3.37 1.74 5.77
N SER A 181 -4.55 2.11 5.26
CA SER A 181 -5.59 1.15 4.90
C SER A 181 -5.13 0.16 3.82
N LEU A 182 -4.38 0.62 2.81
CA LEU A 182 -3.83 -0.24 1.76
C LEU A 182 -2.77 -1.22 2.30
N ILE A 183 -1.91 -0.76 3.22
CA ILE A 183 -0.93 -1.63 3.87
C ILE A 183 -1.63 -2.72 4.69
N ILE A 184 -2.63 -2.34 5.50
CA ILE A 184 -3.41 -3.29 6.30
C ILE A 184 -4.13 -4.28 5.38
N PHE A 185 -4.78 -3.79 4.32
CA PHE A 185 -5.45 -4.64 3.33
C PHE A 185 -4.48 -5.61 2.66
N SER A 186 -3.27 -5.15 2.31
CA SER A 186 -2.21 -5.99 1.73
C SER A 186 -1.79 -7.11 2.67
N ILE A 187 -1.60 -6.80 3.96
CA ILE A 187 -1.25 -7.80 4.98
C ILE A 187 -2.37 -8.85 5.13
N ILE A 188 -3.62 -8.40 5.25
CA ILE A 188 -4.78 -9.30 5.34
C ILE A 188 -4.85 -10.21 4.12
N ASN A 189 -4.64 -9.64 2.93
CA ASN A 189 -4.68 -10.38 1.68
C ASN A 189 -3.60 -11.47 1.62
N ILE A 190 -2.36 -11.16 2.03
CA ILE A 190 -1.27 -12.14 2.14
C ILE A 190 -1.62 -13.26 3.13
N ILE A 191 -2.20 -12.94 4.29
CA ILE A 191 -2.62 -13.92 5.29
C ILE A 191 -3.68 -14.86 4.72
N VAL A 192 -4.72 -14.31 4.08
CA VAL A 192 -5.82 -15.09 3.48
C VAL A 192 -5.30 -16.02 2.38
N ILE A 193 -4.45 -15.52 1.47
CA ILE A 193 -3.85 -16.34 0.41
C ILE A 193 -3.00 -17.46 1.01
N SER A 194 -2.19 -17.15 2.02
CA SER A 194 -1.34 -18.13 2.70
C SER A 194 -2.18 -19.21 3.38
N ALA A 195 -3.29 -18.84 4.02
CA ALA A 195 -4.22 -19.78 4.63
C ALA A 195 -4.88 -20.70 3.60
N ILE A 196 -5.36 -20.14 2.48
CA ILE A 196 -5.95 -20.91 1.37
C ILE A 196 -4.90 -21.85 0.76
N ALA A 197 -3.67 -21.37 0.56
CA ALA A 197 -2.57 -22.16 0.04
C ALA A 197 -2.27 -23.38 0.91
N VAL A 198 -2.14 -23.16 2.23
CA VAL A 198 -1.90 -24.24 3.20
C VAL A 198 -3.07 -25.22 3.23
N PHE A 199 -4.30 -24.73 3.15
CA PHE A 199 -5.50 -25.57 3.10
C PHE A 199 -5.53 -26.45 1.84
N LEU A 200 -5.33 -25.86 0.66
CA LEU A 200 -5.29 -26.60 -0.61
C LEU A 200 -4.14 -27.60 -0.64
N PHE A 201 -2.96 -27.21 -0.16
CA PHE A 201 -1.81 -28.11 -0.07
C PHE A 201 -2.10 -29.33 0.80
N ARG A 202 -2.75 -29.13 1.96
CA ARG A 202 -3.19 -30.23 2.83
C ARG A 202 -4.22 -31.13 2.15
N GLN A 203 -5.20 -30.57 1.44
CA GLN A 203 -6.24 -31.34 0.77
C GLN A 203 -5.71 -32.16 -0.41
N ILE A 204 -4.84 -31.57 -1.23
CA ILE A 204 -4.21 -32.27 -2.35
C ILE A 204 -3.36 -33.45 -1.85
N ASN A 205 -2.55 -33.24 -0.80
CA ASN A 205 -1.72 -34.31 -0.24
C ASN A 205 -2.56 -35.47 0.31
N LYS A 206 -3.68 -35.18 0.99
CA LYS A 206 -4.61 -36.24 1.44
C LYS A 206 -5.23 -36.99 0.27
N SER A 207 -5.68 -36.30 -0.78
CA SER A 207 -6.26 -36.93 -1.96
C SER A 207 -5.27 -37.87 -2.65
N LEU A 208 -4.00 -37.48 -2.75
CA LEU A 208 -2.96 -38.33 -3.33
C LEU A 208 -2.74 -39.60 -2.53
N GLN A 209 -2.71 -39.51 -1.20
CA GLN A 209 -2.62 -40.69 -0.32
C GLN A 209 -3.81 -41.63 -0.53
N TYR A 210 -5.04 -41.11 -0.60
CA TYR A 210 -6.22 -41.94 -0.88
C TYR A 210 -6.13 -42.63 -2.24
N SER A 211 -5.68 -41.93 -3.28
CA SER A 211 -5.51 -42.55 -4.61
C SER A 211 -4.48 -43.68 -4.62
N VAL A 212 -3.37 -43.54 -3.87
CA VAL A 212 -2.36 -44.62 -3.75
C VAL A 212 -2.96 -45.82 -3.02
N THR A 213 -3.58 -45.61 -1.85
CA THR A 213 -4.18 -46.69 -1.06
C THR A 213 -5.29 -47.42 -1.82
N LEU A 214 -6.15 -46.69 -2.55
CA LEU A 214 -7.19 -47.30 -3.38
C LEU A 214 -6.60 -48.19 -4.47
N ARG A 215 -5.53 -47.72 -5.12
CA ARG A 215 -4.86 -48.47 -6.18
C ARG A 215 -4.19 -49.75 -5.64
N ASP A 216 -3.64 -49.71 -4.44
CA ASP A 216 -3.10 -50.89 -3.77
C ASP A 216 -4.22 -51.89 -3.41
N GLN A 217 -5.37 -51.40 -2.94
CA GLN A 217 -6.55 -52.24 -2.65
C GLN A 217 -7.12 -52.91 -3.91
N GLU A 218 -7.27 -52.17 -5.00
CA GLU A 218 -7.73 -52.72 -6.29
C GLU A 218 -6.81 -53.85 -6.78
N HIS A 219 -5.49 -53.68 -6.62
CA HIS A 219 -4.50 -54.68 -6.99
C HIS A 219 -4.63 -55.97 -6.15
N LEU A 220 -4.87 -55.84 -4.84
CA LEU A 220 -5.11 -56.99 -3.96
C LEU A 220 -6.41 -57.73 -4.31
N VAL A 221 -7.47 -57.00 -4.68
CA VAL A 221 -8.73 -57.61 -5.15
C VAL A 221 -8.52 -58.37 -6.46
N GLN A 222 -7.76 -57.79 -7.40
CA GLN A 222 -7.41 -58.49 -8.64
C GLN A 222 -6.59 -59.76 -8.38
N LEU A 223 -5.59 -59.69 -7.50
CA LEU A 223 -4.83 -60.88 -7.08
C LEU A 223 -5.73 -61.93 -6.42
N GLY A 224 -6.64 -61.51 -5.55
CA GLY A 224 -7.59 -62.41 -4.88
C GLY A 224 -8.54 -63.11 -5.86
N THR A 225 -9.06 -62.38 -6.85
CA THR A 225 -9.93 -62.94 -7.89
C THR A 225 -9.18 -63.89 -8.83
N MET A 226 -7.94 -63.54 -9.24
CA MET A 226 -7.09 -64.44 -10.00
C MET A 226 -6.73 -65.70 -9.20
N ALA A 227 -6.36 -65.56 -7.92
CA ALA A 227 -6.07 -66.69 -7.05
C ALA A 227 -7.29 -67.60 -6.85
N ALA A 228 -8.49 -67.04 -6.69
CA ALA A 228 -9.73 -67.80 -6.63
C ALA A 228 -10.05 -68.53 -7.95
N SER A 229 -9.82 -67.88 -9.10
CA SER A 229 -9.95 -68.51 -10.42
C SER A 229 -8.99 -69.69 -10.57
N VAL A 230 -7.72 -69.50 -10.24
CA VAL A 230 -6.69 -70.55 -10.28
C VAL A 230 -7.04 -71.69 -9.33
N ALA A 231 -7.51 -71.39 -8.11
CA ALA A 231 -7.95 -72.40 -7.16
C ALA A 231 -9.13 -73.22 -7.70
N HIS A 232 -10.08 -72.57 -8.38
CA HIS A 232 -11.20 -73.24 -9.03
C HIS A 232 -10.74 -74.14 -10.19
N GLU A 233 -9.79 -73.66 -11.00
CA GLU A 233 -9.19 -74.43 -12.10
C GLU A 233 -8.34 -75.61 -11.62
N ILE A 234 -7.67 -75.52 -10.46
CA ILE A 234 -6.93 -76.64 -9.84
C ILE A 234 -7.88 -77.67 -9.22
N ARG A 235 -8.99 -77.22 -8.63
CA ARG A 235 -9.99 -78.11 -8.03
C ARG A 235 -10.63 -79.05 -9.06
N ASN A 236 -10.80 -78.59 -10.30
CA ASN A 236 -11.39 -79.38 -11.39
C ASN A 236 -10.60 -80.66 -11.72
N PRO A 237 -9.30 -80.62 -12.11
CA PRO A 237 -8.52 -81.81 -12.39
C PRO A 237 -8.31 -82.67 -11.14
N LEU A 238 -8.14 -82.08 -9.94
CA LEU A 238 -8.08 -82.86 -8.70
C LEU A 238 -9.37 -83.65 -8.46
N GLY A 239 -10.53 -83.03 -8.68
CA GLY A 239 -11.82 -83.72 -8.62
C GLY A 239 -11.92 -84.89 -9.60
N ILE A 240 -11.43 -84.71 -10.83
CA ILE A 240 -11.36 -85.77 -11.85
C ILE A 240 -10.41 -86.90 -11.41
N ILE A 241 -9.23 -86.57 -10.89
CA ILE A 241 -8.23 -87.54 -10.43
C ILE A 241 -8.78 -88.34 -9.23
N SER A 242 -9.35 -87.66 -8.24
CA SER A 242 -9.95 -88.30 -7.07
C SER A 242 -11.12 -89.20 -7.47
N GLY A 243 -12.02 -88.75 -8.35
CA GLY A 243 -13.12 -89.56 -8.85
C GLY A 243 -12.65 -90.76 -9.67
N SER A 244 -11.61 -90.59 -10.48
CA SER A 244 -10.98 -91.70 -11.22
C SER A 244 -10.35 -92.73 -10.29
N ASN A 245 -9.65 -92.28 -9.23
CA ASN A 245 -9.07 -93.17 -8.23
C ASN A 245 -10.15 -93.92 -7.45
N GLU A 246 -11.27 -93.28 -7.12
CA GLU A 246 -12.40 -93.93 -6.46
C GLU A 246 -13.06 -95.00 -7.35
N LEU A 247 -13.21 -94.74 -8.65
CA LEU A 247 -13.69 -95.72 -9.63
C LEU A 247 -12.73 -96.91 -9.76
N ILE A 248 -11.42 -96.66 -9.80
CA ILE A 248 -10.39 -97.71 -9.80
C ILE A 248 -10.49 -98.54 -8.51
N LYS A 249 -10.56 -97.89 -7.36
CA LYS A 249 -10.69 -98.56 -6.05
C LYS A 249 -11.98 -99.39 -5.95
N LYS A 250 -13.10 -98.92 -6.50
CA LYS A 250 -14.36 -99.67 -6.54
C LYS A 250 -14.32 -100.87 -7.50
N LYS A 251 -13.64 -100.75 -8.64
CA LYS A 251 -13.54 -101.80 -9.66
C LYS A 251 -12.55 -102.90 -9.29
N TYR A 252 -11.49 -102.58 -8.56
CA TYR A 252 -10.46 -103.54 -8.15
C TYR A 252 -10.48 -103.90 -6.65
N GLY A 253 -11.10 -103.09 -5.79
CA GLY A 253 -11.24 -103.35 -4.36
C GLY A 253 -12.40 -104.29 -3.99
N LYS A 254 -13.34 -104.55 -4.90
CA LYS A 254 -14.43 -105.51 -4.69
C LYS A 254 -14.06 -106.96 -5.03
N ASN A 255 -12.85 -107.21 -5.52
CA ASN A 255 -12.34 -108.54 -5.88
C ASN A 255 -11.45 -109.18 -4.81
N ASN A 256 -11.35 -108.60 -3.61
CA ASN A 256 -10.56 -109.15 -2.50
C ASN A 256 -11.39 -109.64 -1.29
N ASP A 257 -12.72 -109.67 -1.38
CA ASP A 257 -13.59 -110.20 -0.32
C ASP A 257 -14.27 -111.54 -0.69
N GLU A 258 -13.91 -112.16 -1.81
CA GLU A 258 -14.21 -113.57 -2.09
C GLU A 258 -12.96 -114.26 -2.64
N ILE A 259 -12.22 -114.90 -1.73
CA ILE A 259 -11.52 -116.20 -1.81
C ILE A 259 -10.67 -116.37 -0.55
#